data_AF-A0A7K4KXV7-F1
#
_entry.id   AF-A0A7K4KXV7-F1
#
_cell.length_a   1.000
_cell.length_b   1.000
_cell.length_c   1.000
_cell.angle_alpha   90.00
_cell.angle_beta   90.00
_cell.angle_gamma   90.00
#
_symmetry.space_group_name_H-M   'P 1'
#
loop_
_entity.id
_entity.type
_entity.pdbx_description
1 polymer ?
#
loop_
_entity_poly.entity_id
_entity_poly.type
_entity_poly.pdbx_seq_one_letter_code
_entity_poly.pdbx_strand_id
1 'polypeptide(L)'
;MEFGTADYIIFALLLVLSAAIGLFYALSGGRQRTVREFLLADRSMGCLPVALSLLASFQSAVAILGVPAEIYRFGTQYWFLGCSYFVGLLVPAHIFIPVFYRLQLTSAYEYLELRFNKAVRICGTVTFIF
;
A
#
# COMPACT_ATOMS: atom_id res chain seq x y z
N MET A 1 23.32 23.21 6.29
CA MET A 1 23.49 21.80 5.85
C MET A 1 23.60 21.86 4.34
N GLU A 2 24.82 21.87 3.82
CA GLU A 2 25.03 21.79 2.38
C GLU A 2 24.96 20.31 1.99
N PHE A 3 24.19 19.97 0.96
CA PHE A 3 24.16 18.63 0.41
C PHE A 3 25.54 18.34 -0.19
N GLY A 4 26.23 17.35 0.37
CA GLY A 4 27.53 16.95 -0.14
C GLY A 4 27.40 16.28 -1.50
N THR A 5 28.50 16.18 -2.24
CA THR A 5 28.54 15.44 -3.50
C THR A 5 28.09 13.98 -3.32
N ALA A 6 28.33 13.39 -2.14
CA ALA A 6 27.89 12.05 -1.79
C ALA A 6 26.35 11.92 -1.73
N ASP A 7 25.64 12.91 -1.17
CA ASP A 7 24.17 12.88 -1.08
C ASP A 7 23.51 12.91 -2.46
N TYR A 8 24.05 13.73 -3.37
CA TYR A 8 23.60 13.79 -4.76
C TYR A 8 23.83 12.47 -5.49
N ILE A 9 24.97 11.81 -5.27
CA ILE A 9 25.25 10.50 -5.88
C ILE A 9 24.23 9.46 -5.40
N ILE A 10 23.95 9.41 -4.10
CA ILE A 10 22.98 8.46 -3.53
C ILE A 10 21.58 8.72 -4.08
N PHE A 11 21.17 9.99 -4.15
CA PHE A 11 19.87 10.38 -4.68
C PHE A 11 19.71 10.01 -6.16
N ALA A 12 20.72 10.32 -6.98
CA ALA A 12 20.73 9.97 -8.39
C ALA A 12 20.69 8.45 -8.59
N LEU A 13 21.48 7.70 -7.80
CA LEU A 13 21.51 6.24 -7.86
C LEU A 13 20.16 5.62 -7.49
N LEU A 14 19.51 6.13 -6.43
CA LEU A 14 18.17 5.69 -6.03
C LEU A 14 17.12 5.92 -7.12
N LEU A 15 17.13 7.10 -7.75
CA LEU A 15 16.23 7.41 -8.86
C LEU A 15 16.49 6.51 -10.07
N VAL A 16 17.76 6.33 -10.44
CA VAL A 16 18.15 5.49 -11.59
C VAL A 16 17.77 4.04 -11.34
N LEU A 17 18.03 3.48 -10.16
CA LEU A 17 17.63 2.11 -9.84
C LEU A 17 16.11 1.93 -9.86
N SER A 18 15.35 2.86 -9.26
CA SER A 18 13.88 2.81 -9.26
C SER A 18 13.32 2.86 -10.69
N ALA A 19 13.82 3.79 -11.51
CA ALA A 19 13.42 3.92 -12.91
C ALA A 19 13.86 2.71 -13.74
N ALA A 20 15.06 2.16 -13.50
CA ALA A 20 15.57 1.00 -14.20
C ALA A 20 14.74 -0.26 -13.91
N ILE A 21 14.32 -0.48 -12.67
CA ILE A 21 13.41 -1.58 -12.31
C ILE A 21 12.08 -1.40 -13.05
N GLY A 22 11.49 -0.20 -13.01
CA GLY A 22 10.25 0.10 -13.74
C GLY A 22 10.37 -0.13 -15.25
N LEU A 23 11.47 0.34 -15.86
CA LEU A 23 11.74 0.18 -17.29
C LEU A 23 12.03 -1.27 -17.66
N PHE A 24 12.75 -2.02 -16.82
CA PHE A 24 13.03 -3.44 -17.03
C PHE A 24 11.75 -4.27 -17.04
N TYR A 25 10.83 -4.01 -16.11
CA TYR A 25 9.51 -4.67 -16.08
C TYR A 25 8.61 -4.21 -17.23
N ALA A 26 8.68 -2.95 -17.65
CA ALA A 26 7.94 -2.43 -18.80
C ALA A 26 8.41 -3.04 -20.13
N LEU A 27 9.72 -3.21 -20.33
CA LEU A 27 10.31 -3.77 -21.55
C LEU A 27 10.30 -5.30 -21.59
N SER A 28 10.38 -5.99 -20.44
CA SER A 28 10.34 -7.47 -20.38
C SER A 28 8.97 -8.08 -20.68
N GLY A 29 7.91 -7.28 -20.83
CA GLY A 29 6.80 -7.43 -21.78
C GLY A 29 5.96 -8.72 -21.84
N GLY A 30 6.25 -9.76 -21.05
CA GLY A 30 5.58 -11.05 -21.16
C GLY A 30 4.37 -11.24 -20.24
N ARG A 31 4.28 -10.47 -19.14
CA ARG A 31 3.38 -10.75 -18.00
C ARG A 31 2.43 -9.61 -17.60
N GLN A 32 2.01 -8.78 -18.54
CA GLN A 32 1.13 -7.63 -18.29
C GLN A 32 0.02 -7.52 -19.35
N ARG A 33 -0.40 -8.64 -19.96
CA ARG A 33 -1.29 -8.61 -21.13
C ARG A 33 -2.76 -8.43 -20.77
N THR A 34 -3.14 -8.72 -19.53
CA THR A 34 -4.53 -8.58 -19.06
C THR A 34 -4.60 -7.73 -17.80
N VAL A 35 -5.70 -6.98 -17.65
CA VAL A 35 -5.97 -6.15 -16.46
C VAL A 35 -5.92 -6.97 -15.16
N ARG A 36 -6.32 -8.25 -15.23
CA ARG A 36 -6.20 -9.19 -14.10
C ARG A 36 -4.76 -9.52 -13.75
N GLU A 37 -3.91 -9.73 -14.75
CA GLU A 37 -2.49 -9.99 -14.54
C GLU A 37 -1.78 -8.74 -13.96
N PHE A 38 -2.16 -7.55 -14.42
CA PHE A 38 -1.62 -6.27 -13.92
C PHE A 38 -2.07 -5.98 -12.48
N LEU A 39 -3.37 -6.10 -12.18
CA LEU A 39 -3.93 -5.70 -10.88
C LEU A 39 -3.84 -6.79 -9.81
N LEU A 40 -3.88 -8.08 -10.21
CA LEU A 40 -3.94 -9.20 -9.27
C LEU A 40 -2.67 -10.07 -9.30
N ALA A 41 -1.72 -9.81 -10.21
CA ALA A 41 -0.54 -10.66 -10.42
C ALA A 41 -0.91 -12.16 -10.54
N ASP A 42 -2.03 -12.43 -11.22
CA ASP A 42 -2.64 -13.76 -11.39
C ASP A 42 -2.91 -14.51 -10.08
N ARG A 43 -3.00 -13.80 -8.94
CA ARG A 43 -3.14 -14.35 -7.57
C ARG A 43 -2.04 -15.36 -7.20
N SER A 44 -0.92 -15.33 -7.92
CA SER A 44 0.20 -16.26 -7.74
C SER A 44 1.30 -15.69 -6.83
N MET A 45 1.16 -14.44 -6.38
CA MET A 45 2.11 -13.84 -5.46
C MET A 45 2.10 -14.53 -4.10
N GLY A 46 3.28 -14.92 -3.62
CA GLY A 46 3.44 -15.46 -2.28
C GLY A 46 3.08 -14.45 -1.20
N CYS A 47 2.77 -14.95 0.00
CA CYS A 47 2.37 -14.13 1.15
C CYS A 47 3.43 -13.05 1.51
N LEU A 48 4.72 -13.39 1.39
CA LEU A 48 5.82 -12.48 1.75
C LEU A 48 5.91 -11.24 0.84
N PRO A 49 5.95 -11.35 -0.50
CA PRO A 49 5.87 -10.19 -1.39
C PRO A 49 4.64 -9.30 -1.15
N VAL A 50 3.47 -9.91 -0.91
CA VAL A 50 2.23 -9.18 -0.66
C VAL A 50 2.31 -8.40 0.65
N ALA A 51 2.77 -9.03 1.72
CA ALA A 51 2.95 -8.38 3.02
C ALA A 51 3.95 -7.21 2.92
N LEU A 52 5.07 -7.40 2.23
CA LEU A 52 6.08 -6.35 2.04
C LEU A 52 5.53 -5.17 1.23
N SER A 53 4.79 -5.43 0.15
CA SER A 53 4.13 -4.38 -0.64
C SER A 53 3.08 -3.63 0.16
N LEU A 54 2.30 -4.32 1.00
CA LEU A 54 1.32 -3.69 1.88
C LEU A 54 2.00 -2.78 2.90
N LEU A 55 3.05 -3.27 3.57
CA LEU A 55 3.83 -2.47 4.52
C LEU A 55 4.44 -1.22 3.85
N ALA A 56 4.99 -1.37 2.65
CA ALA A 56 5.53 -0.25 1.88
C ALA A 56 4.46 0.80 1.53
N SER A 57 3.25 0.36 1.14
CA SER A 57 2.14 1.27 0.83
C SER A 57 1.54 1.94 2.07
N PHE A 58 1.57 1.28 3.23
CA PHE A 58 1.09 1.87 4.49
C PHE A 58 2.07 2.91 5.05
N GLN A 59 3.37 2.75 4.81
CA GLN A 59 4.38 3.65 5.34
C GLN A 59 4.46 4.95 4.51
N SER A 60 3.98 6.05 5.07
CA SER A 60 4.10 7.37 4.45
C SER A 60 5.29 8.17 4.99
N ALA A 61 5.79 9.12 4.20
CA ALA A 61 6.81 10.08 4.66
C ALA A 61 6.32 10.91 5.86
N VAL A 62 5.01 11.17 5.93
CA VAL A 62 4.36 11.84 7.06
C VAL A 62 4.51 11.06 8.34
N ALA A 63 4.36 9.73 8.31
CA ALA A 63 4.57 8.91 9.50
C ALA A 63 6.04 8.95 9.97
N ILE A 64 6.99 8.87 9.05
CA ILE A 64 8.43 8.85 9.38
C ILE A 64 8.86 10.14 10.07
N LEU A 65 8.38 11.30 9.60
CA LEU A 65 8.71 12.60 10.19
C LEU A 65 7.80 12.97 11.37
N GLY A 66 6.53 12.57 11.31
CA GLY A 66 5.49 12.92 12.29
C GLY A 66 5.65 12.17 13.61
N VAL A 67 5.92 10.85 13.58
CA VAL A 67 6.09 10.03 14.79
C VAL A 67 7.16 10.59 15.74
N PRO A 68 8.41 10.88 15.31
CA PRO A 68 9.42 11.43 16.21
C PRO A 68 9.07 12.85 16.67
N ALA A 69 8.47 13.67 15.81
CA ALA A 69 8.03 15.02 16.20
C ALA A 69 6.95 14.97 17.29
N GLU A 70 6.02 14.01 17.19
CA GLU A 70 4.96 13.81 18.18
C GLU A 70 5.52 13.27 19.50
N ILE A 71 6.43 12.28 19.45
CA ILE A 71 7.10 11.76 20.64
C ILE A 71 7.94 12.84 21.33
N TYR A 72 8.61 13.70 20.56
CA TYR A 72 9.42 14.79 21.11
C TYR A 72 8.56 15.83 21.85
N ARG A 73 7.33 16.07 21.38
CA ARG A 73 6.44 17.11 21.94
C ARG A 73 5.49 16.61 23.02
N PHE A 74 4.97 15.38 22.88
CA PHE A 74 3.93 14.81 23.74
C PHE A 74 4.40 13.57 24.53
N GLY A 75 5.64 13.11 24.33
CA GLY A 75 6.25 12.01 25.07
C GLY A 75 5.83 10.62 24.58
N THR A 76 5.93 9.62 25.46
CA THR A 76 5.75 8.20 25.12
C THR A 76 4.29 7.79 24.88
N GLN A 77 3.33 8.71 24.94
CA GLN A 77 1.90 8.42 24.73
C GLN A 77 1.63 7.81 23.33
N TYR A 78 2.45 8.16 22.33
CA TYR A 78 2.37 7.61 20.97
C TYR A 78 2.47 6.07 20.92
N TRP A 79 3.12 5.43 21.91
CA TRP A 79 3.24 3.97 21.96
C TRP A 79 1.88 3.24 22.03
N PHE A 80 0.87 3.86 22.64
CA PHE A 80 -0.48 3.27 22.67
C PHE A 80 -1.10 3.15 21.27
N LEU A 81 -0.76 4.06 20.36
CA LEU A 81 -1.19 3.99 18.96
C LEU A 81 -0.62 2.74 18.28
N GLY A 82 0.66 2.44 18.50
CA GLY A 82 1.32 1.23 17.97
C GLY A 82 0.63 -0.07 18.43
N CYS A 83 0.29 -0.15 19.73
CA CYS A 83 -0.48 -1.28 20.26
C CYS A 83 -1.88 -1.39 19.63
N SER A 84 -2.55 -0.26 19.42
CA SER A 84 -3.86 -0.22 18.77
C SER A 84 -3.79 -0.69 17.30
N TYR A 85 -2.74 -0.30 16.56
CA TYR A 85 -2.51 -0.78 15.19
C TYR A 85 -2.38 -2.31 15.12
N PHE A 86 -1.68 -2.93 16.08
CA PHE A 86 -1.53 -4.38 16.10
C PHE A 86 -2.88 -5.11 16.22
N VAL A 87 -3.74 -4.65 17.15
CA VAL A 87 -5.10 -5.21 17.31
C VAL A 87 -5.97 -4.87 16.09
N GLY A 88 -5.83 -3.65 15.57
CA GLY A 88 -6.56 -3.15 14.41
C GLY A 88 -6.23 -3.88 13.11
N LEU A 89 -5.05 -4.48 12.98
CA LEU A 89 -4.65 -5.34 11.84
C LEU A 89 -5.17 -6.78 11.98
N LEU A 90 -5.36 -7.26 13.21
CA LEU A 90 -5.82 -8.62 13.51
C LEU A 90 -7.27 -8.85 13.03
N VAL A 91 -8.14 -7.86 13.24
CA VAL A 91 -9.55 -7.90 12.81
C VAL A 91 -9.72 -8.03 11.28
N PRO A 92 -9.13 -7.15 10.44
CA PRO A 92 -9.19 -7.28 8.99
C PRO A 92 -8.52 -8.56 8.48
N ALA A 93 -7.42 -8.98 9.11
CA ALA A 93 -6.74 -10.22 8.73
C ALA A 93 -7.65 -11.46 8.89
N HIS A 94 -8.42 -11.56 9.97
CA HIS A 94 -9.26 -12.74 10.24
C HIS A 94 -10.67 -12.66 9.66
N ILE A 95 -11.26 -11.47 9.52
CA ILE A 95 -12.67 -11.33 9.11
C ILE A 95 -12.77 -10.89 7.65
N PHE A 96 -12.02 -9.88 7.25
CA PHE A 96 -12.20 -9.24 5.95
C PHE A 96 -11.47 -10.01 4.84
N ILE A 97 -10.21 -10.42 5.07
CA ILE A 97 -9.45 -11.21 4.07
C ILE A 97 -10.20 -12.46 3.60
N PRO A 98 -10.73 -13.36 4.47
CA PRO A 98 -11.41 -14.56 3.99
C PRO A 98 -12.70 -14.26 3.23
N VAL A 99 -13.41 -13.17 3.56
CA VAL A 99 -14.62 -12.74 2.84
C VAL A 99 -14.24 -12.25 1.45
N PHE A 100 -13.29 -11.31 1.34
CA PHE A 100 -12.86 -10.78 0.04
C PHE A 100 -12.24 -11.85 -0.86
N TYR A 101 -11.48 -12.79 -0.29
CA TYR A 101 -10.87 -13.88 -1.05
C TYR A 101 -11.92 -14.86 -1.60
N ARG A 102 -12.97 -15.17 -0.83
CA ARG A 102 -14.07 -16.04 -1.28
C ARG A 102 -14.93 -15.42 -2.37
N LEU A 103 -15.19 -14.11 -2.32
CA LEU A 103 -15.99 -13.42 -3.33
C LEU A 103 -15.21 -13.12 -4.62
N GLN A 104 -13.89 -13.40 -4.66
CA GLN A 104 -13.02 -13.19 -5.83
C GLN A 104 -13.11 -11.78 -6.43
N LEU A 105 -13.40 -10.77 -5.61
CA LEU A 105 -13.60 -9.40 -6.08
C LEU A 105 -12.28 -8.78 -6.57
N THR A 106 -12.41 -7.91 -7.55
CA THR A 106 -11.27 -7.18 -8.12
C THR A 106 -11.05 -5.83 -7.43
N SER A 107 -12.11 -5.28 -6.83
CA SER A 107 -12.10 -4.02 -6.11
C SER A 107 -12.88 -4.13 -4.81
N ALA A 108 -12.42 -3.47 -3.74
CA ALA A 108 -13.13 -3.43 -2.47
C ALA A 108 -14.52 -2.79 -2.60
N TYR A 109 -14.72 -1.86 -3.54
CA TYR A 109 -16.01 -1.21 -3.80
C TYR A 109 -17.04 -2.13 -4.47
N GLU A 110 -16.59 -3.20 -5.11
CA GLU A 110 -17.47 -4.22 -5.70
C GLU A 110 -18.28 -4.93 -4.60
N TYR A 111 -17.74 -5.03 -3.39
CA TYR A 111 -18.47 -5.52 -2.21
C TYR A 111 -19.63 -4.60 -1.81
N LEU A 112 -19.44 -3.28 -1.92
CA LEU A 112 -20.49 -2.30 -1.60
C LEU A 112 -21.66 -2.37 -2.58
N GLU A 113 -21.39 -2.68 -3.85
CA GLU A 113 -22.42 -2.90 -4.85
C GLU A 113 -23.23 -4.18 -4.56
N LEU A 114 -22.55 -5.27 -4.23
CA LEU A 114 -23.21 -6.55 -3.91
C LEU A 114 -24.06 -6.47 -2.63
N ARG A 115 -23.62 -5.69 -1.64
CA ARG A 115 -24.31 -5.60 -0.34
C ARG A 115 -25.42 -4.55 -0.29
N PHE A 116 -25.25 -3.42 -1.01
CA PHE A 116 -26.15 -2.27 -0.95
C PHE A 116 -26.73 -1.92 -2.31
N ASN A 117 -25.97 -1.18 -3.14
CA ASN A 117 -26.41 -0.75 -4.49
C ASN A 117 -25.26 -0.04 -5.25
N LYS A 118 -25.42 0.15 -6.56
CA LYS A 118 -24.47 0.90 -7.42
C LYS A 118 -24.21 2.33 -6.98
N ALA A 119 -25.21 3.01 -6.41
CA ALA A 119 -25.05 4.37 -5.91
C ALA A 119 -23.99 4.46 -4.80
N VAL A 120 -23.99 3.50 -3.86
CA VAL A 120 -23.01 3.42 -2.77
C VAL A 120 -21.61 3.13 -3.30
N ARG A 121 -21.49 2.29 -4.35
CA ARG A 121 -20.20 2.06 -5.04
C ARG A 121 -19.63 3.35 -5.61
N ILE A 122 -20.46 4.15 -6.29
CA ILE A 122 -20.01 5.41 -6.89
C ILE A 122 -19.60 6.40 -5.80
N CYS A 123 -20.42 6.59 -4.77
CA CYS A 123 -20.07 7.47 -3.65
C CYS A 123 -18.74 7.06 -2.99
N GLY A 124 -18.54 5.76 -2.71
CA GLY A 124 -17.29 5.27 -2.13
C GLY A 124 -16.07 5.46 -3.04
N THR A 125 -16.26 5.28 -4.35
CA THR A 125 -15.18 5.51 -5.33
C THR A 125 -14.83 7.00 -5.40
N VAL A 126 -15.82 7.88 -5.36
CA VAL A 126 -15.62 9.34 -5.36
C VAL A 126 -14.86 9.78 -4.11
N THR A 127 -15.19 9.27 -2.93
CA THR A 127 -14.46 9.58 -1.67
C THR A 127 -13.01 9.11 -1.67
N PHE A 128 -12.63 8.13 -2.49
CA PHE A 128 -11.22 7.72 -2.59
C PHE A 128 -10.42 8.57 -3.58
N ILE A 129 -11.09 9.14 -4.58
CA ILE A 129 -10.46 10.01 -5.58
C ILE A 129 -10.21 11.42 -5.00
N PHE A 130 -11.09 11.88 -4.12
CA PHE A 130 -11.00 13.17 -3.42
C PHE A 130 -10.26 13.05 -2.09
#